data_AF-A0A3D4S8C8-F1
#
_entry.id   AF-A0A3D4S8C8-F1
#
_cell.length_a   1.000
_cell.length_b   1.000
_cell.length_c   1.000
_cell.angle_alpha   90.00
_cell.angle_beta   90.00
_cell.angle_gamma   90.00
#
_symmetry.space_group_name_H-M   'P 1'
#
loop_
_entity.id
_entity.type
_entity.pdbx_description
1 polymer ?
#
loop_
_entity_poly.entity_id
_entity_poly.type
_entity_poly.pdbx_seq_one_letter_code
_entity_poly.pdbx_strand_id
1 'polypeptide(L)'
;MNYRKDKKKIIRELLHESDKELTDDELIAELLETGVTINSEKAEKASFGQRAADAVARFAGSWAFIFSFMGVMIVWMTINVLLATKAFDAYPFILLNLVLSCIAAVQAPLIMMSQNRQEAKDRSRAESDYRINLKSEFIIDELYKKLEQVSETQKKILKILENPSPEASKTSCDEKTENNL
;
A
#
# COMPACT_ATOMS: atom_id res chain seq x y z
N MET A 1 12.98 26.68 13.84
CA MET A 1 12.50 25.41 13.23
C MET A 1 13.71 24.67 12.69
N ASN A 2 14.03 23.47 13.19
CA ASN A 2 15.35 22.83 13.00
C ASN A 2 15.25 21.60 12.08
N TYR A 3 15.41 21.83 10.77
CA TYR A 3 15.36 20.84 9.68
C TYR A 3 16.17 19.55 9.94
N ARG A 4 17.30 19.63 10.66
CA ARG A 4 18.12 18.46 11.02
C ARG A 4 17.46 17.55 12.06
N LYS A 5 16.66 18.10 12.98
CA LYS A 5 15.90 17.31 13.96
C LYS A 5 14.75 16.58 13.27
N ASP A 6 14.05 17.25 12.36
CA ASP A 6 12.92 16.67 11.63
C ASP A 6 13.39 15.57 10.67
N LYS A 7 14.52 15.79 9.96
CA LYS A 7 15.19 14.78 9.13
C LYS A 7 15.56 13.53 9.94
N LYS A 8 16.18 13.70 11.12
CA LYS A 8 16.54 12.57 11.99
C LYS A 8 15.33 11.84 12.55
N LYS A 9 14.23 12.56 12.80
CA LYS A 9 12.97 11.98 13.28
C LYS A 9 12.34 11.10 12.20
N ILE A 10 12.23 11.60 10.97
CA ILE A 10 11.68 10.86 9.82
C ILE A 10 12.54 9.64 9.50
N ILE A 11 13.87 9.79 9.47
CA ILE A 11 14.79 8.67 9.20
C ILE A 11 14.70 7.60 10.28
N ARG A 12 14.57 7.99 11.56
CA ARG A 12 14.45 7.03 12.67
C ARG A 12 13.09 6.33 12.67
N GLU A 13 12.03 7.02 12.24
CA GLU A 13 10.70 6.44 12.00
C GLU A 13 10.72 5.42 10.84
N LEU A 14 11.56 5.64 9.82
CA LEU A 14 11.67 4.78 8.64
C LEU A 14 12.66 3.60 8.79
N LEU A 15 13.63 3.68 9.71
CA LEU A 15 14.71 2.69 9.87
C LEU A 15 14.44 1.60 10.90
N HIS A 16 13.29 1.57 11.58
CA HIS A 16 13.02 0.55 12.63
C HIS A 16 12.51 -0.80 12.07
N GLU A 17 12.54 -1.06 10.76
CA GLU A 17 11.91 -2.28 10.19
C GLU A 17 12.66 -3.02 9.06
N SER A 18 13.93 -2.74 8.77
CA SER A 18 14.69 -3.64 7.89
C SER A 18 16.20 -3.49 8.04
N ASP A 19 16.77 -4.43 8.79
CA ASP A 19 18.19 -4.77 8.75
C ASP A 19 18.29 -6.24 8.37
N LYS A 20 18.48 -6.52 7.06
CA LYS A 20 18.95 -7.80 6.54
C LYS A 20 19.42 -7.62 5.10
N GLU A 21 20.74 -7.53 4.91
CA GLU A 21 21.37 -7.62 3.59
C GLU A 21 21.26 -9.07 3.08
N LEU A 22 20.51 -9.29 1.99
CA LEU A 22 20.67 -10.47 1.12
C LEU A 22 20.07 -10.18 -0.27
N THR A 23 20.80 -10.63 -1.28
CA THR A 23 20.88 -10.24 -2.69
C THR A 23 19.56 -10.30 -3.48
N ASP A 24 19.38 -9.33 -4.38
CA ASP A 24 18.10 -8.87 -4.95
C ASP A 24 17.35 -9.86 -5.86
N ASP A 25 17.97 -10.92 -6.36
CA ASP A 25 17.38 -11.74 -7.44
C ASP A 25 16.52 -12.92 -6.95
N GLU A 26 16.73 -13.42 -5.73
CA GLU A 26 15.90 -14.48 -5.12
C GLU A 26 14.66 -13.89 -4.41
N LEU A 27 14.75 -12.62 -3.99
CA LEU A 27 13.67 -11.87 -3.35
C LEU A 27 12.48 -11.64 -4.30
N ILE A 28 12.70 -11.54 -5.62
CA ILE A 28 11.62 -11.28 -6.58
C ILE A 28 10.68 -12.49 -6.70
N ALA A 29 11.21 -13.71 -6.59
CA ALA A 29 10.38 -14.92 -6.59
C ALA A 29 9.56 -15.04 -5.30
N GLU A 30 10.19 -14.79 -4.15
CA GLU A 30 9.54 -14.77 -2.84
C GLU A 30 8.49 -13.64 -2.73
N LEU A 31 8.75 -12.45 -3.30
CA LEU A 31 7.83 -11.30 -3.29
C LEU A 31 6.62 -11.50 -4.20
N LEU A 32 6.74 -12.29 -5.28
CA LEU A 32 5.59 -12.69 -6.08
C LEU A 32 4.72 -13.71 -5.34
N GLU A 33 5.32 -14.54 -4.48
CA GLU A 33 4.59 -15.46 -3.59
C GLU A 33 4.04 -14.74 -2.34
N THR A 34 4.72 -13.72 -1.84
CA THR A 34 4.42 -12.97 -0.60
C THR A 34 3.63 -11.67 -0.86
N GLY A 35 3.34 -11.35 -2.11
CA GLY A 35 2.58 -10.16 -2.54
C GLY A 35 1.10 -10.12 -2.14
N VAL A 36 0.63 -10.92 -1.18
CA VAL A 36 -0.80 -10.95 -0.81
C VAL A 36 -1.13 -10.84 0.69
N THR A 37 -0.21 -11.01 1.65
CA THR A 37 -0.66 -11.21 3.07
C THR A 37 -0.06 -10.33 4.17
N ILE A 38 0.81 -9.36 3.87
CA ILE A 38 1.39 -8.48 4.92
C ILE A 38 0.48 -7.27 5.20
N ASN A 39 -0.74 -7.51 5.67
CA ASN A 39 -1.57 -6.56 6.45
C ASN A 39 -2.74 -7.28 7.13
N SER A 40 -2.62 -8.60 7.32
CA SER A 40 -3.61 -9.40 8.04
C SER A 40 -3.05 -9.89 9.38
N GLU A 41 -2.33 -9.05 10.12
CA GLU A 41 -1.94 -9.47 11.48
C GLU A 41 -1.59 -8.31 12.42
N LYS A 42 -2.63 -7.59 12.89
CA LYS A 42 -2.74 -6.89 14.19
C LYS A 42 -3.92 -5.93 14.08
N ALA A 43 -4.96 -5.95 14.89
CA ALA A 43 -5.37 -6.71 16.05
C ALA A 43 -6.92 -6.66 15.96
N GLU A 44 -7.63 -7.68 16.36
CA GLU A 44 -8.09 -7.88 17.73
C GLU A 44 -8.85 -9.22 17.67
N LYS A 45 -8.93 -9.98 18.77
CA LYS A 45 -9.65 -11.26 18.79
C LYS A 45 -10.99 -11.10 18.09
N ALA A 46 -11.10 -11.64 16.87
CA ALA A 46 -12.26 -11.40 16.02
C ALA A 46 -13.47 -11.88 16.81
N SER A 47 -14.26 -10.94 17.32
CA SER A 47 -15.48 -11.26 18.02
C SER A 47 -16.28 -12.16 17.08
N PHE A 48 -16.93 -13.20 17.61
CA PHE A 48 -17.76 -14.10 16.78
C PHE A 48 -18.70 -13.31 15.85
N GLY A 49 -19.13 -12.11 16.28
CA GLY A 49 -19.86 -11.16 15.47
C GLY A 49 -19.12 -10.62 14.24
N GLN A 50 -17.82 -10.30 14.32
CA GLN A 50 -17.03 -9.85 13.17
C GLN A 50 -16.82 -10.97 12.15
N ARG A 51 -16.53 -12.20 12.58
CA ARG A 51 -16.39 -13.35 11.66
C ARG A 51 -17.72 -13.71 11.02
N ALA A 52 -18.82 -13.66 11.77
CA ALA A 52 -20.16 -13.86 11.24
C ALA A 52 -20.54 -12.74 10.26
N ALA A 53 -20.23 -11.48 10.59
CA ALA A 53 -20.47 -10.34 9.71
C ALA A 53 -19.67 -10.43 8.41
N ASP A 54 -18.40 -10.85 8.47
CA ASP A 54 -17.57 -11.05 7.27
C ASP A 54 -18.07 -12.22 6.42
N ALA A 55 -18.52 -13.32 7.03
CA ALA A 55 -19.12 -14.44 6.32
C ALA A 55 -20.45 -14.03 5.64
N VAL A 56 -21.31 -13.30 6.35
CA VAL A 56 -22.57 -12.78 5.83
C VAL A 56 -22.32 -11.75 4.74
N ALA A 57 -21.34 -10.87 4.88
CA ALA A 57 -20.98 -9.88 3.86
C ALA A 57 -20.48 -10.54 2.56
N ARG A 58 -19.63 -11.57 2.68
CA ARG A 58 -19.15 -12.35 1.53
C ARG A 58 -20.27 -13.14 0.85
N PHE A 59 -21.22 -13.66 1.64
CA PHE A 59 -22.37 -14.38 1.10
C PHE A 59 -23.39 -13.45 0.44
N ALA A 60 -23.73 -12.34 1.08
CA ALA A 60 -24.67 -11.33 0.56
C ALA A 60 -24.17 -10.63 -0.71
N GLY A 61 -22.85 -10.56 -0.93
CA GLY A 61 -22.24 -10.03 -2.16
C GLY A 61 -22.12 -11.02 -3.32
N SER A 62 -22.59 -12.27 -3.16
CA SER A 62 -22.50 -13.31 -4.18
C SER A 62 -23.73 -13.38 -5.07
N TRP A 63 -23.52 -13.65 -6.36
CA TRP A 63 -24.61 -13.88 -7.32
C TRP A 63 -25.54 -15.04 -6.93
N ALA A 64 -25.01 -16.07 -6.25
CA ALA A 64 -25.81 -17.20 -5.80
C ALA A 64 -26.84 -16.82 -4.71
N PHE A 65 -26.55 -15.82 -3.87
CA PHE A 65 -27.48 -15.33 -2.86
C PHE A 65 -28.70 -14.65 -3.50
N ILE A 66 -28.47 -13.88 -4.56
CA ILE A 66 -29.54 -13.18 -5.30
C ILE A 66 -30.54 -14.20 -5.86
N PHE A 67 -30.05 -15.27 -6.50
CA PHE A 67 -30.92 -16.32 -7.04
C PHE A 67 -31.64 -17.11 -5.95
N SER A 68 -30.97 -17.43 -4.83
CA SER A 68 -31.61 -18.09 -3.70
C SER A 68 -32.73 -17.24 -3.10
N PHE A 69 -32.51 -15.93 -2.94
CA PHE A 69 -33.51 -15.00 -2.41
C PHE A 69 -34.72 -14.90 -3.33
N MET A 70 -34.50 -14.82 -4.64
CA MET A 70 -35.57 -14.83 -5.65
C MET A 70 -36.38 -16.14 -5.59
N GLY A 71 -35.71 -17.29 -5.42
CA GLY A 71 -36.37 -18.58 -5.25
C GLY A 71 -37.28 -18.62 -4.01
N VAL A 72 -36.81 -18.12 -2.86
CA VAL A 72 -37.61 -18.04 -1.64
C VAL A 72 -38.86 -17.18 -1.84
N MET A 73 -38.74 -16.05 -2.56
CA MET A 73 -39.90 -15.20 -2.86
C MET A 73 -40.95 -15.92 -3.72
N ILE A 74 -40.51 -16.63 -4.76
CA ILE A 74 -41.42 -17.39 -5.64
C ILE A 74 -42.12 -18.51 -4.86
N VAL A 75 -41.39 -19.23 -3.99
CA VAL A 75 -41.95 -20.27 -3.14
C VAL A 75 -42.97 -19.69 -2.16
N TRP A 76 -42.66 -18.55 -1.54
CA TRP A 76 -43.57 -17.86 -0.63
C TRP A 76 -44.87 -17.43 -1.32
N MET A 77 -44.77 -16.85 -2.51
CA MET A 77 -45.93 -16.49 -3.31
C MET A 77 -46.77 -17.72 -3.66
N THR A 78 -46.12 -18.82 -4.09
CA THR A 78 -46.82 -20.04 -4.49
C THR A 78 -47.57 -20.67 -3.31
N ILE A 79 -46.95 -20.75 -2.13
CA ILE A 79 -47.60 -21.28 -0.92
C ILE A 79 -48.81 -20.43 -0.52
N ASN A 80 -48.68 -19.09 -0.56
CA ASN A 80 -49.79 -18.21 -0.18
C ASN A 80 -50.94 -18.23 -1.20
N VAL A 81 -50.65 -18.36 -2.49
CA VAL A 81 -51.67 -18.52 -3.53
C VAL A 81 -52.43 -19.84 -3.35
N LEU A 82 -51.73 -20.94 -3.07
CA LEU A 82 -52.35 -22.25 -2.87
C LEU A 82 -53.22 -22.31 -1.61
N LEU A 83 -52.89 -21.54 -0.57
CA LEU A 83 -53.68 -21.46 0.66
C LEU A 83 -54.96 -20.62 0.52
N ALA A 84 -55.09 -19.83 -0.56
CA ALA A 84 -56.25 -19.05 -1.00
C ALA A 84 -57.11 -18.39 0.10
N THR A 85 -57.95 -19.15 0.81
CA THR A 85 -58.89 -18.67 1.85
C THR A 85 -58.29 -18.55 3.25
N LYS A 86 -57.15 -19.20 3.53
CA LYS A 86 -56.36 -19.05 4.77
C LYS A 86 -54.99 -18.41 4.52
N ALA A 87 -54.82 -17.73 3.38
CA ALA A 87 -53.57 -17.10 3.03
C ALA A 87 -53.21 -16.02 4.07
N PHE A 88 -51.99 -16.08 4.58
CA PHE A 88 -51.46 -15.06 5.49
C PHE A 88 -51.11 -13.77 4.73
N ASP A 89 -50.79 -13.87 3.43
CA ASP A 89 -50.55 -12.74 2.54
C ASP A 89 -51.26 -12.98 1.20
N ALA A 90 -52.56 -12.68 1.12
CA ALA A 90 -53.37 -12.85 -0.08
C ALA A 90 -52.99 -11.81 -1.15
N TYR A 91 -53.21 -12.14 -2.43
CA TYR A 91 -52.98 -11.22 -3.54
C TYR A 91 -53.74 -9.90 -3.31
N PRO A 92 -53.07 -8.72 -3.32
CA PRO A 92 -51.82 -8.38 -4.01
C PRO A 92 -50.49 -8.43 -3.19
N PHE A 93 -50.37 -9.32 -2.19
CA PHE A 93 -49.16 -9.54 -1.37
C PHE A 93 -48.64 -8.29 -0.65
N ILE A 94 -49.46 -7.73 0.24
CA ILE A 94 -49.15 -6.48 0.95
C ILE A 94 -47.96 -6.63 1.88
N LEU A 95 -47.80 -7.78 2.55
CA LEU A 95 -46.71 -7.98 3.51
C LEU A 95 -45.38 -8.15 2.79
N LEU A 96 -45.34 -8.93 1.70
CA LEU A 96 -44.15 -9.08 0.88
C LEU A 96 -43.71 -7.73 0.29
N ASN A 97 -44.65 -6.93 -0.21
CA ASN A 97 -44.36 -5.59 -0.72
C ASN A 97 -43.79 -4.66 0.37
N LEU A 98 -44.38 -4.68 1.57
CA LEU A 98 -43.89 -3.90 2.72
C LEU A 98 -42.44 -4.28 3.09
N VAL A 99 -42.15 -5.59 3.18
CA VAL A 99 -40.81 -6.08 3.53
C VAL A 99 -39.79 -5.71 2.45
N LEU A 100 -40.12 -5.89 1.17
CA LEU A 100 -39.22 -5.50 0.08
C LEU A 100 -38.95 -3.99 0.05
N SER A 101 -39.98 -3.17 0.29
CA SER A 101 -39.82 -1.72 0.38
C SER A 101 -38.91 -1.32 1.53
N CYS A 102 -39.03 -1.96 2.69
CA CYS A 102 -38.16 -1.74 3.85
C CYS A 102 -36.70 -2.14 3.55
N ILE A 103 -36.49 -3.31 2.94
CA ILE A 103 -35.15 -3.77 2.55
C ILE A 103 -34.53 -2.77 1.57
N ALA A 104 -35.26 -2.34 0.55
CA ALA A 104 -34.79 -1.36 -0.44
C ALA A 104 -34.43 -0.01 0.21
N ALA A 105 -35.20 0.46 1.19
CA ALA A 105 -34.91 1.71 1.90
C ALA A 105 -33.57 1.65 2.67
N VAL A 106 -33.20 0.49 3.21
CA VAL A 106 -31.95 0.30 3.96
C VAL A 106 -30.75 0.03 3.04
N GLN A 107 -30.97 -0.33 1.77
CA GLN A 107 -29.90 -0.65 0.82
C GLN A 107 -28.97 0.54 0.56
N ALA A 108 -29.49 1.73 0.28
CA ALA A 108 -28.66 2.88 -0.08
C ALA A 108 -27.68 3.30 1.05
N PRO A 109 -28.10 3.42 2.32
CA PRO A 109 -27.17 3.67 3.43
C PRO A 109 -26.16 2.54 3.64
N LEU A 110 -26.56 1.28 3.48
CA LEU A 110 -25.65 0.13 3.62
C LEU A 110 -24.58 0.16 2.51
N ILE A 111 -24.98 0.41 1.27
CA ILE A 111 -24.07 0.60 0.14
C ILE A 111 -23.13 1.77 0.43
N MET A 112 -23.66 2.92 0.87
CA MET A 112 -22.87 4.10 1.21
C MET A 112 -21.88 3.84 2.36
N MET A 113 -22.27 3.07 3.38
CA MET A 113 -21.35 2.66 4.45
C MET A 113 -20.26 1.71 3.94
N SER A 114 -20.62 0.78 3.04
CA SER A 114 -19.66 -0.13 2.42
C SER A 114 -18.67 0.58 1.50
N GLN A 115 -19.12 1.64 0.82
CA GLN A 115 -18.30 2.52 -0.01
C GLN A 115 -17.38 3.38 0.86
N ASN A 116 -17.90 4.04 1.91
CA ASN A 116 -17.10 4.84 2.83
C ASN A 116 -15.95 4.03 3.48
N ARG A 117 -16.18 2.73 3.75
CA ARG A 117 -15.13 1.83 4.24
C ARG A 117 -14.07 1.49 3.17
N GLN A 118 -14.47 1.40 1.91
CA GLN A 118 -13.53 1.22 0.80
C GLN A 118 -12.74 2.50 0.53
N GLU A 119 -13.40 3.66 0.50
CA GLU A 119 -12.77 4.96 0.33
C GLU A 119 -11.75 5.27 1.43
N ALA A 120 -12.02 4.91 2.68
CA ALA A 120 -11.03 5.05 3.76
C ALA A 120 -9.77 4.20 3.51
N LYS A 121 -9.93 2.99 2.98
CA LYS A 121 -8.79 2.14 2.58
C LYS A 121 -8.05 2.73 1.38
N ASP A 122 -8.79 3.23 0.38
CA ASP A 122 -8.21 3.84 -0.81
C ASP A 122 -7.46 5.13 -0.48
N ARG A 123 -7.97 5.93 0.46
CA ARG A 123 -7.28 7.11 0.99
C ARG A 123 -5.98 6.73 1.68
N SER A 124 -5.99 5.70 2.53
CA SER A 124 -4.76 5.22 3.16
C SER A 124 -3.74 4.72 2.14
N ARG A 125 -4.19 4.08 1.05
CA ARG A 125 -3.32 3.70 -0.07
C ARG A 125 -2.72 4.94 -0.74
N ALA A 126 -3.55 5.94 -1.05
CA ALA A 126 -3.09 7.19 -1.65
C ALA A 126 -2.06 7.94 -0.78
N GLU A 127 -2.25 7.97 0.54
CA GLU A 127 -1.28 8.56 1.48
C GLU A 127 0.05 7.78 1.49
N SER A 128 0.00 6.45 1.40
CA SER A 128 1.20 5.62 1.25
C SER A 128 1.91 5.90 -0.08
N ASP A 129 1.17 5.96 -1.17
CA ASP A 129 1.71 6.25 -2.51
C ASP A 129 2.36 7.64 -2.55
N TYR A 130 1.77 8.63 -1.88
CA TYR A 130 2.36 9.96 -1.73
C TYR A 130 3.70 9.93 -0.98
N ARG A 131 3.78 9.16 0.12
CA ARG A 131 5.03 8.99 0.87
C ARG A 131 6.11 8.30 0.04
N ILE A 132 5.74 7.30 -0.75
CA ILE A 132 6.65 6.64 -1.69
C ILE A 132 7.16 7.66 -2.72
N ASN A 133 6.28 8.49 -3.28
CA ASN A 133 6.66 9.51 -4.25
C ASN A 133 7.68 10.52 -3.68
N LEU A 134 7.45 11.03 -2.46
CA LEU A 134 8.40 11.89 -1.76
C LEU A 134 9.74 11.20 -1.50
N LYS A 135 9.72 9.91 -1.14
CA LYS A 135 10.94 9.12 -0.95
C LYS A 135 11.71 8.99 -2.26
N SER A 136 11.02 8.74 -3.37
CA SER A 136 11.63 8.69 -4.70
C SER A 136 12.26 10.03 -5.09
N GLU A 137 11.61 11.15 -4.82
CA GLU A 137 12.19 12.48 -5.05
C GLU A 137 13.50 12.68 -4.27
N PHE A 138 13.53 12.30 -2.99
CA PHE A 138 14.74 12.37 -2.17
C PHE A 138 15.87 11.48 -2.70
N ILE A 139 15.54 10.25 -3.11
CA ILE A 139 16.51 9.32 -3.68
C ILE A 139 17.11 9.91 -4.97
N ILE A 140 16.29 10.53 -5.82
CA ILE A 140 16.76 11.18 -7.06
C ILE A 140 17.75 12.31 -6.73
N ASP A 141 17.46 13.19 -5.78
CA ASP A 141 18.40 14.25 -5.36
C ASP A 141 19.72 13.68 -4.82
N GLU A 142 19.66 12.61 -4.03
CA GLU A 142 20.85 11.93 -3.54
C GLU A 142 21.66 11.27 -4.67
N LEU A 143 20.99 10.64 -5.64
CA LEU A 143 21.61 10.08 -6.84
C LEU A 143 22.28 11.17 -7.68
N TYR A 144 21.65 12.33 -7.86
CA TYR A 144 22.27 13.47 -8.54
C TYR A 144 23.57 13.93 -7.86
N LYS A 145 23.58 14.00 -6.53
CA LYS A 145 24.79 14.38 -5.77
C LYS A 145 25.90 13.36 -5.93
N LYS A 146 25.58 12.06 -5.86
CA LYS A 146 26.56 10.99 -6.09
C LYS A 146 27.07 11.02 -7.54
N LEU A 147 26.21 11.29 -8.51
CA LEU A 147 26.59 11.42 -9.91
C LEU A 147 27.55 12.61 -10.13
N GLU A 148 27.29 13.75 -9.50
CA GLU A 148 28.20 14.91 -9.56
C GLU A 148 29.56 14.58 -8.93
N GLN A 149 29.58 13.88 -7.78
CA GLN A 149 30.82 13.41 -7.16
C GLN A 149 31.62 12.48 -8.09
N VAL A 150 30.94 11.57 -8.78
CA VAL A 150 31.58 10.68 -9.77
C VAL A 150 32.10 11.48 -10.96
N SER A 151 31.32 12.44 -11.48
CA SER A 151 31.72 13.32 -12.59
C SER A 151 32.95 14.16 -12.23
N GLU A 152 32.97 14.76 -11.03
CA GLU A 152 34.13 15.50 -10.53
C GLU A 152 35.36 14.62 -10.36
N THR A 153 35.18 13.38 -9.89
CA THR A 153 36.26 12.40 -9.81
C THR A 153 36.79 12.05 -11.21
N GLN A 154 35.91 11.82 -12.18
CA GLN A 154 36.30 11.58 -13.58
C GLN A 154 37.04 12.79 -14.18
N LYS A 155 36.57 14.02 -13.95
CA LYS A 155 37.26 15.25 -14.39
C LYS A 155 38.67 15.34 -13.81
N LYS A 156 38.86 15.01 -12.53
CA LYS A 156 40.19 14.98 -11.88
C LYS A 156 41.10 13.92 -12.51
N ILE A 157 40.58 12.72 -12.74
CA ILE A 157 41.32 11.65 -13.42
C ILE A 157 41.72 12.08 -14.83
N LEU A 158 40.79 12.62 -15.62
CA LEU A 158 41.07 13.15 -16.96
C LEU A 158 42.15 14.23 -16.95
N LYS A 159 42.12 15.18 -16.00
CA LYS A 159 43.17 16.21 -15.84
C LYS A 159 44.55 15.61 -15.53
N ILE A 160 44.61 14.55 -14.72
CA ILE A 160 45.86 13.85 -14.41
C ILE A 160 46.40 13.13 -15.66
N LEU A 161 45.51 12.55 -16.48
CA LEU A 161 45.88 11.86 -17.72
C LEU A 161 46.28 12.85 -18.84
N GLU A 162 45.67 14.03 -18.90
CA GLU A 162 45.98 15.08 -19.88
C GLU A 162 47.27 15.85 -19.53
N ASN A 163 47.64 15.93 -18.25
CA ASN A 163 48.80 16.67 -17.80
C ASN A 163 49.72 15.80 -16.92
N PRO A 164 50.56 14.92 -17.48
CA PRO A 164 51.53 14.13 -16.71
C PRO A 164 52.59 15.08 -16.12
N SER A 165 52.35 15.58 -14.90
CA SER A 165 53.19 16.60 -14.26
C SER A 165 54.46 15.98 -13.62
N PRO A 166 55.60 16.72 -13.61
CA PRO A 166 56.96 16.20 -13.56
C PRO A 166 57.49 15.93 -12.14
N GLU A 167 56.63 15.53 -11.20
CA GLU A 167 57.00 15.39 -9.78
C GLU A 167 57.96 14.24 -9.45
N ALA A 168 58.34 13.41 -10.42
CA ALA A 168 59.47 12.50 -10.29
C ALA A 168 60.85 13.21 -10.30
N SER A 169 60.93 14.52 -10.55
CA SER A 169 62.21 15.21 -10.80
C SER A 169 62.72 16.16 -9.71
N LYS A 170 61.96 16.44 -8.64
CA LYS A 170 62.30 17.54 -7.70
C LYS A 170 63.03 17.13 -6.42
N THR A 171 63.28 15.84 -6.17
CA THR A 171 64.04 15.38 -4.98
C THR A 171 65.57 15.58 -5.09
N SER A 172 66.08 16.21 -6.16
CA SER A 172 67.53 16.26 -6.43
C SER A 172 68.23 17.59 -6.07
N CYS A 173 67.51 18.70 -5.86
CA CYS A 173 68.14 20.04 -5.88
C CYS A 173 68.39 20.75 -4.53
N ASP A 174 67.94 20.24 -3.39
CA ASP A 174 68.03 20.99 -2.11
C ASP A 174 69.30 20.74 -1.26
N GLU A 175 70.29 19.95 -1.71
CA GLU A 175 71.47 19.62 -0.87
C GLU A 175 72.72 20.51 -1.10
N LYS A 176 72.70 21.53 -1.96
CA LYS A 176 73.94 22.24 -2.36
C LYS A 176 74.21 23.63 -1.77
N THR A 177 73.35 24.17 -0.90
CA THR A 177 73.52 25.57 -0.45
C THR A 177 74.03 25.74 0.99
N GLU A 178 74.18 24.67 1.79
CA GLU A 178 74.49 24.81 3.23
C GLU A 178 75.94 24.53 3.66
N ASN A 179 76.90 24.35 2.76
CA ASN A 179 78.31 24.14 3.15
C ASN A 179 79.27 24.99 2.30
N ASN A 180 79.36 26.29 2.59
CA ASN A 180 80.55 27.12 2.39
C ASN A 180 80.46 28.37 3.29
N LEU A 181 80.81 28.20 4.57
CA LEU A 181 81.52 29.21 5.36
C LEU A 181 82.57 28.52 6.23
#